data_AF-A0A0W0N1C4-F1
#
_entry.id   AF-A0A0W0N1C4-F1
#
_cell.length_a   1.000
_cell.length_b   1.000
_cell.length_c   1.000
_cell.angle_alpha   90.00
_cell.angle_beta   90.00
_cell.angle_gamma   90.00
#
_symmetry.space_group_name_H-M   'P 1'
#
loop_
_entity.id
_entity.type
_entity.pdbx_description
1 polymer ?
#
loop_
_entity_poly.entity_id
_entity_poly.type
_entity_poly.pdbx_seq_one_letter_code
_entity_poly.pdbx_strand_id
1 'polypeptide(L)'
;MHPDIQSRRDIVDGLRQRSRIATAEFYWLIDRPEPVVTFRMMVKPAGRDFFHVVDSQTDKVMGFRRDHNEACALARQLESK
;
A
#
# COMPACT_ATOMS: atom_id res chain seq x y z
N MET A 1 17.70 -23.20 5.12
CA MET A 1 17.17 -22.35 4.03
C MET A 1 17.60 -22.99 2.72
N HIS A 2 16.69 -23.27 1.77
CA HIS A 2 17.04 -24.02 0.55
C HIS A 2 17.67 -23.07 -0.50
N PRO A 3 18.81 -23.41 -1.13
CA PRO A 3 19.50 -22.55 -2.11
C PRO A 3 18.61 -22.05 -3.26
N ASP A 4 17.76 -22.92 -3.82
CA ASP A 4 16.83 -22.54 -4.88
C ASP A 4 15.76 -21.53 -4.45
N ILE A 5 15.41 -21.53 -3.15
CA ILE A 5 14.47 -20.53 -2.60
C ILE A 5 15.17 -19.18 -2.50
N GLN A 6 16.46 -19.15 -2.16
CA GLN A 6 17.23 -17.92 -2.10
C GLN A 6 17.40 -17.30 -3.49
N SER A 7 17.83 -18.08 -4.47
CA SER A 7 18.02 -17.61 -5.86
C SER A 7 16.74 -16.98 -6.44
N ARG A 8 15.58 -17.59 -6.21
CA ARG A 8 14.30 -17.03 -6.65
C ARG A 8 13.97 -15.70 -5.97
N ARG A 9 14.27 -15.57 -4.68
CA ARG A 9 14.07 -14.31 -3.94
C ARG A 9 14.95 -13.21 -4.49
N ASP A 10 16.23 -13.49 -4.72
CA ASP A 10 17.19 -12.52 -5.26
C ASP A 10 16.75 -12.00 -6.64
N ILE A 11 16.23 -12.89 -7.51
CA ILE A 11 15.66 -12.50 -8.81
C ILE A 11 14.46 -11.57 -8.64
N VAL A 12 13.51 -11.94 -7.78
CA VAL A 12 12.30 -11.13 -7.53
C VAL A 12 12.66 -9.78 -6.93
N ASP A 13 13.64 -9.72 -6.03
CA ASP A 13 14.12 -8.49 -5.44
C ASP A 13 14.77 -7.58 -6.50
N GLY A 14 15.57 -8.15 -7.40
CA GLY A 14 16.12 -7.44 -8.56
C GLY A 14 15.04 -6.87 -9.48
N LEU A 15 13.98 -7.64 -9.75
CA LEU A 15 12.83 -7.17 -10.55
C LEU A 15 12.06 -6.06 -9.84
N ARG A 16 11.82 -6.18 -8.53
CA ARG A 16 11.18 -5.13 -7.73
C ARG A 16 11.99 -3.84 -7.70
N GLN A 17 13.31 -3.93 -7.55
CA GLN A 17 14.21 -2.78 -7.59
C GLN A 17 14.06 -2.02 -8.93
N ARG A 18 14.13 -2.76 -10.05
CA ARG A 18 13.98 -2.19 -11.40
C ARG A 18 12.61 -1.54 -11.61
N SER A 19 11.54 -2.18 -11.13
CA SER A 19 10.18 -1.62 -11.21
C SER A 19 10.04 -0.29 -10.47
N ARG A 20 10.66 -0.16 -9.29
CA ARG A 20 10.65 1.10 -8.52
C ARG A 20 11.41 2.21 -9.24
N ILE A 21 12.61 1.91 -9.73
CA ILE A 21 13.43 2.86 -10.49
C ILE A 21 12.67 3.37 -11.72
N ALA A 22 12.09 2.46 -12.52
CA ALA A 22 11.31 2.83 -13.69
C ALA A 22 10.12 3.73 -13.33
N THR A 23 9.44 3.44 -12.21
CA THR A 23 8.33 4.26 -11.72
C THR A 23 8.78 5.69 -11.38
N ALA A 24 9.88 5.83 -10.64
CA ALA A 24 10.45 7.13 -10.31
C ALA A 24 10.87 7.91 -11.57
N GLU A 25 11.51 7.25 -12.54
CA GLU A 25 11.89 7.84 -13.84
C GLU A 25 10.66 8.34 -14.62
N PHE A 26 9.56 7.58 -14.63
CA PHE A 26 8.31 8.00 -15.27
C PHE A 26 7.78 9.29 -14.67
N TYR A 27 7.75 9.42 -13.34
CA TYR A 27 7.29 10.63 -12.68
C TYR A 27 8.19 11.82 -12.96
N TRP A 28 9.50 11.61 -12.97
CA TRP A 28 10.47 12.64 -13.33
C TRP A 28 10.28 13.14 -14.77
N LEU A 29 10.05 12.24 -15.73
CA LEU A 29 9.86 12.58 -17.14
C LEU A 29 8.64 13.49 -17.38
N ILE A 30 7.58 13.33 -16.59
CA ILE A 30 6.34 14.12 -16.72
C ILE A 30 6.32 15.35 -15.80
N ASP A 31 7.44 15.70 -15.18
CA ASP A 31 7.57 16.77 -14.17
C ASP A 31 6.49 16.69 -13.08
N ARG A 32 6.21 15.46 -12.63
CA ARG A 32 5.33 15.21 -11.49
C ARG A 32 6.18 14.79 -10.30
N PRO A 33 5.92 15.32 -9.10
CA PRO A 33 6.54 14.78 -7.90
C PRO A 33 6.12 13.31 -7.80
N GLU A 34 7.06 12.39 -7.58
CA GLU A 34 6.80 10.97 -7.40
C GLU A 34 5.72 10.75 -6.31
N PRO A 35 4.52 10.23 -6.64
CA PRO A 35 3.52 9.91 -5.65
C PRO A 35 3.06 8.46 -5.85
N VAL A 36 3.55 7.58 -4.99
CA VAL A 36 2.64 6.61 -4.38
C VAL A 36 2.75 6.86 -2.90
N VAL A 37 1.94 7.78 -2.38
CA VAL A 37 1.71 7.82 -0.94
C VAL A 37 1.08 6.47 -0.61
N THR A 38 1.92 5.53 -0.19
CA THR A 38 1.46 4.25 0.32
C THR A 38 0.89 4.55 1.70
N PHE A 39 -0.37 4.99 1.73
CA PHE A 39 -1.10 5.08 2.98
C PHE A 39 -1.07 3.69 3.60
N ARG A 40 -0.47 3.60 4.78
CA ARG A 40 -0.46 2.39 5.58
C ARG A 40 -1.90 1.98 5.92
N MET A 41 -2.78 2.93 6.18
CA MET A 41 -4.18 2.71 6.47
C MET A 41 -5.01 2.84 5.19
N MET A 42 -5.43 1.71 4.63
CA MET A 42 -6.27 1.67 3.44
C MET A 42 -7.74 1.43 3.79
N VAL A 43 -8.65 2.07 3.07
CA VAL A 43 -10.09 1.83 3.20
C VAL A 43 -10.53 0.83 2.12
N LYS A 44 -11.03 -0.33 2.53
CA LYS A 44 -11.55 -1.39 1.64
C LYS A 44 -13.07 -1.55 1.84
N PRO A 45 -13.89 -1.61 0.78
CA PRO A 45 -15.31 -1.97 0.91
C PRO A 45 -15.44 -3.42 1.39
N ALA A 46 -16.30 -3.67 2.35
CA ALA A 46 -16.50 -4.97 2.99
C ALA A 46 -17.98 -5.43 2.99
N GLY A 47 -18.82 -4.75 2.23
CA GLY A 47 -20.24 -5.04 2.11
C GLY A 47 -21.00 -3.83 1.58
N ARG A 48 -22.32 -3.83 1.79
CA ARG A 48 -23.17 -2.67 1.50
C ARG A 48 -23.04 -1.65 2.62
N ASP A 49 -22.61 -0.44 2.27
CA ASP A 49 -22.41 0.67 3.22
C ASP A 49 -21.55 0.24 4.43
N PHE A 50 -20.47 -0.48 4.13
CA PHE A 50 -19.55 -1.01 5.14
C PHE A 50 -18.11 -1.00 4.62
N PHE A 51 -17.21 -0.36 5.37
CA PHE A 51 -15.84 -0.09 4.97
C PHE A 51 -14.88 -0.49 6.08
N HIS A 52 -13.91 -1.34 5.76
CA HIS A 52 -12.81 -1.69 6.64
C HIS A 52 -11.64 -0.72 6.46
N VAL A 53 -11.04 -0.30 7.56
CA VAL A 53 -9.70 0.31 7.56
C VAL A 53 -8.70 -0.81 7.83
N VAL A 54 -7.78 -1.05 6.89
CA VAL A 54 -6.79 -2.12 6.97
C VAL A 54 -5.38 -1.56 6.95
N ASP A 55 -4.50 -2.13 7.76
CA ASP A 55 -3.07 -1.87 7.67
C ASP A 55 -2.50 -2.61 6.45
N SER A 56 -1.97 -1.88 5.48
CA SER A 56 -1.45 -2.40 4.22
C SER A 56 -0.21 -3.27 4.38
N GLN A 57 0.50 -3.16 5.51
CA GLN A 57 1.69 -3.98 5.78
C GLN A 57 1.34 -5.32 6.43
N THR A 58 0.32 -5.35 7.29
CA THR A 58 -0.06 -6.54 8.06
C THR A 58 -1.36 -7.19 7.61
N ASP A 59 -2.09 -6.53 6.70
CA ASP A 59 -3.45 -6.83 6.23
C ASP A 59 -4.48 -7.01 7.37
N LYS A 60 -4.18 -6.48 8.56
CA LYS A 60 -5.08 -6.50 9.72
C LYS A 60 -6.12 -5.40 9.61
N VAL A 61 -7.35 -5.73 9.98
CA VAL A 61 -8.45 -4.75 10.11
C VAL A 61 -8.25 -3.95 11.39
N MET A 62 -8.00 -2.64 11.24
CA MET A 62 -7.81 -1.69 12.34
C MET A 62 -9.11 -1.05 12.81
N GLY A 63 -10.16 -1.12 11.99
CA GLY A 63 -11.51 -0.65 12.33
C GLY A 63 -12.47 -0.73 11.15
N PHE A 64 -13.72 -0.34 11.38
CA PHE A 64 -14.76 -0.30 10.35
C PHE A 64 -15.69 0.90 10.52
N ARG A 65 -16.27 1.37 9.42
CA ARG A 65 -17.31 2.43 9.39
C ARG A 65 -18.39 2.09 8.37
N ARG A 66 -19.57 2.67 8.55
CA ARG A 66 -20.68 2.53 7.59
C ARG A 66 -20.66 3.58 6.49
N ASP A 67 -20.03 4.71 6.75
CA ASP A 67 -19.80 5.76 5.77
C ASP A 67 -18.35 5.76 5.29
N HIS A 68 -18.16 6.00 3.99
CA HIS A 68 -16.83 6.00 3.37
C HIS A 68 -15.96 7.16 3.87
N ASN A 69 -16.56 8.35 4.07
CA ASN A 69 -15.82 9.51 4.54
C ASN A 69 -15.39 9.34 6.00
N GLU A 70 -16.26 8.76 6.83
CA GLU A 70 -15.89 8.37 8.20
C GLU A 70 -14.75 7.36 8.23
N ALA A 71 -14.75 6.37 7.33
CA ALA A 71 -13.67 5.39 7.20
C ALA A 71 -12.35 6.07 6.81
N CYS A 72 -12.40 7.01 5.86
CA CYS A 72 -11.25 7.81 5.45
C CYS A 72 -10.74 8.72 6.59
N ALA A 73 -11.64 9.31 7.38
CA ALA A 73 -11.27 10.10 8.55
C ALA A 73 -10.55 9.25 9.61
N LEU A 74 -11.06 8.04 9.87
CA LEU A 74 -10.40 7.07 10.77
C LEU A 74 -9.03 6.66 10.25
N ALA A 75 -8.89 6.38 8.95
CA ALA A 75 -7.62 6.04 8.33
C ALA A 75 -6.57 7.16 8.56
N ARG A 76 -6.93 8.43 8.32
CA ARG A 76 -6.03 9.57 8.57
C ARG A 76 -5.63 9.72 10.04
N GLN A 77 -6.55 9.49 10.97
CA GLN A 77 -6.25 9.52 12.40
C GLN A 77 -5.27 8.41 12.80
N LEU A 78 -5.41 7.22 12.21
CA LEU A 78 -4.51 6.09 12.47
C LEU A 78 -3.13 6.27 11.84
N GLU A 79 -3.02 7.00 10.73
CA GLU A 79 -1.72 7.38 10.14
C GLU A 79 -0.93 8.36 11.00
N SER A 80 -1.63 9.22 11.75
CA SER A 80 -1.01 10.19 12.67
C SER A 80 -0.55 9.59 14.00
N LYS A 81 -0.70 8.28 14.22
CA LYS A 81 -0.31 7.56 15.44
C LYS A 81 0.90 6.67 15.20
#